data_AF-A0A2N2KDP9-F1
#
_entry.id   AF-A0A2N2KDP9-F1
#
_cell.length_a   1.000
_cell.length_b   1.000
_cell.length_c   1.000
_cell.angle_alpha   90.00
_cell.angle_beta   90.00
_cell.angle_gamma   90.00
#
_symmetry.space_group_name_H-M   'P 1'
#
loop_
_entity.id
_entity.type
_entity.pdbx_description
1 polymer ?
#
loop_
_entity_poly.entity_id
_entity_poly.type
_entity_poly.pdbx_seq_one_letter_code
_entity_poly.pdbx_strand_id
1 'polypeptide(L)'
;MCINKEKAHKCPGSSFDRFSPDKVLDRSLLNNEMSDFKEFTKGWLEAANREQDRNPFMAILSLWIPFNSWLTQVVNRSGLGKPYLPFGDYHLVESACRDRMLNARFDSLLKNGEFHTIAHEFRSLWPIFEPATLNFCGIPLWQSWNQPQDRNDYRRECFAKIDGAKTITDHSRIFAPKCFRLHGGEPDDVPLDWSHTLSAIYKVRCNLFHGKKSFAFSGHKKLANLSFRILWSIWPVELEKEHTAFS
;
A
#
# COMPACT_ATOMS: atom_id res chain seq x y z
N MET A 1 -12.01 12.20 31.39
CA MET A 1 -11.45 10.85 31.56
C MET A 1 -10.43 10.65 30.45
N CYS A 2 -9.14 10.84 30.74
CA CYS A 2 -8.07 10.77 29.75
C CYS A 2 -7.87 9.30 29.34
N ILE A 3 -8.19 8.95 28.10
CA ILE A 3 -7.93 7.62 27.57
C ILE A 3 -6.47 7.58 27.14
N ASN A 4 -5.65 6.92 27.97
CA ASN A 4 -4.35 6.38 27.60
C ASN A 4 -4.48 5.57 26.28
N LYS A 5 -3.89 6.05 25.19
CA LYS A 5 -3.71 5.27 23.95
C LYS A 5 -2.24 5.24 23.52
N GLU A 6 -1.36 4.78 24.41
CA GLU A 6 -0.03 4.27 24.05
C GLU A 6 -0.01 2.74 24.11
N LYS A 7 -0.92 2.10 23.38
CA LYS A 7 -0.72 0.71 22.96
C LYS A 7 -0.85 0.69 21.45
N ALA A 8 0.25 1.00 20.76
CA ALA A 8 0.46 0.50 19.41
C ALA A 8 0.18 -1.01 19.47
N HIS A 9 -0.95 -1.44 18.89
CA HIS A 9 -1.27 -2.85 18.79
C HIS A 9 -0.14 -3.50 18.01
N LYS A 10 0.74 -4.22 18.72
CA LYS A 10 1.81 -4.97 18.08
C LYS A 10 1.15 -6.00 17.18
N CYS A 11 1.26 -5.78 15.88
CA CYS A 11 0.74 -6.69 14.88
C CYS A 11 1.43 -8.06 15.07
N PRO A 12 0.69 -9.14 15.36
CA PRO A 12 1.28 -10.46 15.55
C PRO A 12 1.95 -10.95 14.25
N GLY A 13 3.16 -11.51 14.36
CA GLY A 13 3.92 -12.02 13.20
C GLY A 13 4.57 -10.94 12.33
N SER A 14 4.50 -9.69 12.75
CA SER A 14 5.19 -8.60 12.07
C SER A 14 6.72 -8.78 12.27
N SER A 15 7.49 -8.91 11.18
CA SER A 15 8.97 -8.90 11.19
C SER A 15 9.59 -7.56 11.67
N PHE A 16 8.75 -6.67 12.21
CA PHE A 16 9.02 -5.24 12.42
C PHE A 16 9.75 -4.94 13.74
N ASP A 17 9.87 -5.93 14.64
CA ASP A 17 10.43 -5.75 15.99
C ASP A 17 11.98 -5.75 16.07
N ARG A 18 12.72 -5.91 14.96
CA ARG A 18 14.20 -6.07 14.99
C ARG A 18 15.03 -4.81 14.74
N PHE A 19 14.41 -3.66 14.44
CA PHE A 19 15.15 -2.45 14.04
C PHE A 19 14.60 -1.19 14.71
N SER A 20 15.50 -0.23 15.00
CA SER A 20 15.08 1.07 15.56
C SER A 20 14.23 1.83 14.53
N PRO A 21 12.99 2.26 14.89
CA PRO A 21 12.11 2.98 13.99
C PRO A 21 12.70 4.31 13.47
N ASP A 22 13.65 4.88 14.21
CA ASP A 22 14.07 6.28 14.07
C ASP A 22 15.12 6.55 12.99
N LYS A 23 15.60 5.52 12.28
CA LYS A 23 16.68 5.67 11.28
C LYS A 23 16.43 4.92 9.98
N VAL A 24 15.17 4.57 9.69
CA VAL A 24 14.86 3.74 8.52
C VAL A 24 14.82 4.59 7.24
N LEU A 25 14.17 5.76 7.27
CA LEU A 25 14.20 6.74 6.18
C LEU A 25 14.99 7.98 6.61
N ASP A 26 16.16 8.18 6.03
CA ASP A 26 16.99 9.37 6.20
C ASP A 26 16.74 10.35 5.05
N ARG A 27 15.89 11.34 5.32
CA ARG A 27 15.54 12.38 4.35
C ARG A 27 16.69 13.32 4.03
N SER A 28 17.74 13.39 4.86
CA SER A 28 18.90 14.23 4.59
C SER A 28 19.71 13.73 3.38
N LEU A 29 19.55 12.45 3.02
CA LEU A 29 20.19 11.84 1.84
C LEU A 29 19.69 12.43 0.51
N LEU A 30 18.53 13.10 0.48
CA LEU A 30 18.04 13.77 -0.72
C LEU A 30 18.79 15.07 -1.06
N ASN A 31 19.55 15.66 -0.12
CA ASN A 31 20.01 17.04 -0.24
C ASN A 31 21.06 17.29 -1.33
N ASN A 32 21.75 16.27 -1.82
CA ASN A 32 22.80 16.45 -2.84
C ASN A 32 22.30 16.29 -4.29
N GLU A 33 21.13 15.69 -4.50
CA GLU A 33 20.58 15.36 -5.84
C GLU A 33 19.12 15.80 -6.01
N MET A 34 18.63 16.69 -5.13
CA MET A 34 17.22 17.08 -5.11
C MET A 34 16.75 17.72 -6.43
N SER A 35 17.62 18.45 -7.13
CA SER A 35 17.28 19.07 -8.43
C SER A 35 16.97 18.02 -9.49
N ASP A 36 17.89 17.07 -9.70
CA ASP A 36 17.74 16.00 -10.69
C ASP A 36 16.56 15.09 -10.34
N PHE A 37 16.35 14.83 -9.04
CA PHE A 37 15.19 14.08 -8.58
C PHE A 37 13.88 14.83 -8.85
N LYS A 38 13.81 16.14 -8.57
CA LYS A 38 12.63 16.98 -8.88
C LYS A 38 12.35 16.99 -10.39
N GLU A 39 13.38 17.12 -11.22
CA GLU A 39 13.24 17.08 -12.68
C GLU A 39 12.73 15.73 -13.16
N PHE A 40 13.32 14.62 -12.67
CA PHE A 40 12.86 13.26 -12.97
C PHE A 40 11.40 13.04 -12.58
N THR A 41 11.00 13.48 -11.37
CA THR A 41 9.66 13.20 -10.84
C THR A 41 8.57 14.08 -11.45
N LYS A 42 8.90 15.28 -11.94
CA LYS A 42 7.92 16.25 -12.47
C LYS A 42 6.96 15.66 -13.49
N GLY A 43 7.47 15.07 -14.56
CA GLY A 43 6.62 14.51 -15.63
C GLY A 43 5.72 13.36 -15.15
N TRP A 44 6.18 12.58 -14.16
CA TRP A 44 5.39 11.50 -13.56
C TRP A 44 4.26 12.04 -12.69
N LEU A 45 4.52 13.07 -11.88
CA LEU A 45 3.51 13.70 -11.04
C LEU A 45 2.45 14.43 -11.87
N GLU A 46 2.85 15.13 -12.93
CA GLU A 46 1.93 15.75 -13.88
C GLU A 46 1.05 14.69 -14.58
N ALA A 47 1.64 13.55 -14.96
CA ALA A 47 0.88 12.43 -15.50
C ALA A 47 -0.09 11.85 -14.48
N ALA A 48 0.35 11.64 -13.24
CA ALA A 48 -0.49 11.11 -12.17
C ALA A 48 -1.71 12.01 -11.90
N ASN A 49 -1.50 13.32 -11.83
CA ASN A 49 -2.56 14.32 -11.64
C ASN A 49 -3.54 14.36 -12.82
N ARG A 50 -3.05 14.27 -14.07
CA ARG A 50 -3.90 14.25 -15.26
C ARG A 50 -4.76 12.99 -15.36
N GLU A 51 -4.22 11.85 -14.93
CA GLU A 51 -4.88 10.55 -15.08
C GLU A 51 -5.85 10.22 -13.93
N GLN A 52 -5.86 11.00 -12.83
CA GLN A 52 -6.61 10.65 -11.60
C GLN A 52 -8.10 10.36 -11.83
N ASP A 53 -8.75 11.12 -12.74
CA ASP A 53 -10.17 10.97 -13.08
C ASP A 53 -10.41 10.14 -14.35
N ARG A 54 -9.37 9.92 -15.16
CA ARG A 54 -9.46 9.27 -16.48
C ARG A 54 -9.12 7.79 -16.41
N ASN A 55 -7.99 7.49 -15.79
CA ASN A 55 -7.42 6.16 -15.74
C ASN A 55 -6.74 5.95 -14.39
N PRO A 56 -7.46 5.45 -13.37
CA PRO A 56 -6.92 5.30 -12.03
C PRO A 56 -5.74 4.32 -11.97
N PHE A 57 -5.59 3.43 -12.95
CA PHE A 57 -4.44 2.55 -13.06
C PHE A 57 -3.19 3.33 -13.46
N MET A 58 -3.29 4.17 -14.49
CA MET A 58 -2.17 5.02 -14.89
C MET A 58 -1.84 6.04 -13.80
N ALA A 59 -2.86 6.60 -13.13
CA ALA A 59 -2.66 7.51 -12.01
C ALA A 59 -1.79 6.89 -10.90
N ILE A 60 -2.15 5.68 -10.41
CA ILE A 60 -1.35 5.02 -9.37
C ILE A 60 0.03 4.58 -9.88
N LEU A 61 0.16 4.13 -11.12
CA LEU A 61 1.46 3.73 -11.68
C LEU A 61 2.40 4.94 -11.83
N SER A 62 1.89 6.05 -12.36
CA SER A 62 2.61 7.32 -12.49
C SER A 62 2.98 7.91 -11.14
N LEU A 63 2.16 7.76 -10.10
CA LEU A 63 2.50 8.17 -8.73
C LEU A 63 3.52 7.22 -8.07
N TRP A 64 3.41 5.92 -8.35
CA TRP A 64 4.24 4.92 -7.70
C TRP A 64 5.71 5.01 -8.13
N ILE A 65 5.98 5.33 -9.40
CA ILE A 65 7.35 5.49 -9.92
C ILE A 65 8.16 6.50 -9.10
N PRO A 66 7.74 7.77 -8.96
CA PRO A 66 8.50 8.76 -8.21
C PRO A 66 8.51 8.45 -6.70
N PHE A 67 7.44 7.86 -6.14
CA PHE A 67 7.43 7.37 -4.76
C PHE A 67 8.50 6.29 -4.51
N ASN A 68 8.60 5.32 -5.42
CA ASN A 68 9.59 4.25 -5.31
C ASN A 68 11.02 4.78 -5.49
N SER A 69 11.24 5.68 -6.45
CA SER A 69 12.53 6.35 -6.62
C SER A 69 12.91 7.17 -5.39
N TRP A 70 11.98 7.89 -4.78
CA TRP A 70 12.22 8.59 -3.51
C TRP A 70 12.70 7.62 -2.42
N LEU A 71 12.02 6.48 -2.25
CA LEU A 71 12.45 5.47 -1.27
C LEU A 71 13.86 4.95 -1.55
N THR A 72 14.25 4.76 -2.82
CA THR A 72 15.62 4.31 -3.13
C THR A 72 16.70 5.29 -2.64
N GLN A 73 16.37 6.58 -2.54
CA GLN A 73 17.28 7.63 -2.08
C GLN A 73 17.28 7.78 -0.56
N VAL A 74 16.11 7.66 0.10
CA VAL A 74 16.00 7.94 1.55
C VAL A 74 16.16 6.71 2.44
N VAL A 75 16.06 5.49 1.90
CA VAL A 75 16.21 4.29 2.75
C VAL A 75 17.66 4.13 3.20
N ASN A 76 17.88 4.24 4.51
CA ASN A 76 19.21 4.09 5.08
C ASN A 76 19.63 2.61 5.14
N ARG A 77 20.41 2.19 4.15
CA ARG A 77 20.88 0.80 4.02
C ARG A 77 21.78 0.36 5.18
N SER A 78 22.51 1.28 5.83
CA SER A 78 23.38 0.96 6.96
C SER A 78 22.60 0.53 8.21
N GLY A 79 21.33 0.93 8.33
CA GLY A 79 20.44 0.56 9.44
C GLY A 79 19.77 -0.81 9.31
N LEU A 80 19.89 -1.50 8.16
CA LEU A 80 19.14 -2.72 7.84
C LEU A 80 19.81 -4.04 8.29
N GLY A 81 20.98 -3.97 8.95
CA GLY A 81 21.57 -5.06 9.74
C GLY A 81 21.96 -6.37 9.02
N LYS A 82 21.80 -6.48 7.70
CA LYS A 82 22.27 -7.60 6.86
C LYS A 82 22.61 -7.12 5.44
N PRO A 83 23.51 -7.80 4.69
CA PRO A 83 23.66 -7.58 3.25
C PRO A 83 22.33 -7.94 2.58
N TYR A 84 21.53 -6.91 2.32
CA TYR A 84 20.16 -7.06 1.83
C TYR A 84 20.19 -7.59 0.40
N LEU A 85 19.45 -8.68 0.13
CA LEU A 85 19.39 -9.27 -1.20
C LEU A 85 18.78 -8.25 -2.19
N PRO A 86 19.43 -8.02 -3.35
CA PRO A 86 19.17 -6.87 -4.22
C PRO A 86 17.90 -6.98 -5.08
N PHE A 87 17.02 -7.96 -4.83
CA PHE A 87 15.92 -8.26 -5.73
C PHE A 87 14.58 -7.83 -5.14
N GLY A 88 14.15 -6.63 -5.53
CA GLY A 88 12.79 -6.15 -5.34
C GLY A 88 12.65 -4.96 -4.39
N ASP A 89 11.62 -4.16 -4.62
CA ASP A 89 11.29 -2.94 -3.89
C ASP A 89 10.47 -3.16 -2.61
N TYR A 90 10.18 -4.42 -2.26
CA TYR A 90 9.45 -4.77 -1.04
C TYR A 90 10.10 -4.18 0.23
N HIS A 91 11.42 -4.18 0.30
CA HIS A 91 12.17 -3.65 1.45
C HIS A 91 12.07 -2.13 1.59
N LEU A 92 11.93 -1.43 0.46
CA LEU A 92 11.70 0.02 0.43
C LEU A 92 10.34 0.32 1.05
N VAL A 93 9.33 -0.48 0.70
CA VAL A 93 7.98 -0.36 1.24
C VAL A 93 7.93 -0.74 2.72
N GLU A 94 8.59 -1.82 3.14
CA GLU A 94 8.71 -2.15 4.57
C GLU A 94 9.36 -1.02 5.37
N SER A 95 10.33 -0.34 4.76
CA SER A 95 10.99 0.81 5.37
C SER A 95 10.01 1.98 5.53
N ALA A 96 9.22 2.27 4.49
CA ALA A 96 8.18 3.29 4.52
C ALA A 96 7.04 2.99 5.50
N CYS A 97 6.64 1.72 5.67
CA CYS A 97 5.65 1.30 6.66
C CYS A 97 6.07 1.65 8.10
N ARG A 98 7.38 1.70 8.38
CA ARG A 98 7.97 1.97 9.71
C ARG A 98 8.26 3.45 9.95
N ASP A 99 8.13 4.29 8.93
CA ASP A 99 8.48 5.70 9.04
C ASP A 99 7.49 6.45 9.93
N ARG A 100 7.98 7.01 11.05
CA ARG A 100 7.13 7.71 12.02
C ARG A 100 6.44 8.93 11.43
N MET A 101 7.07 9.64 10.51
CA MET A 101 6.49 10.85 9.92
C MET A 101 5.33 10.51 8.97
N LEU A 102 5.48 9.49 8.13
CA LEU A 102 4.40 9.00 7.26
C LEU A 102 3.24 8.44 8.08
N ASN A 103 3.54 7.67 9.15
CA ASN A 103 2.51 7.17 10.09
C ASN A 103 1.75 8.34 10.75
N ALA A 104 2.46 9.31 11.33
CA ALA A 104 1.83 10.46 11.97
C ALA A 104 1.00 11.30 10.98
N ARG A 105 1.45 11.43 9.73
CA ARG A 105 0.70 12.12 8.67
C ARG A 105 -0.59 11.38 8.34
N PHE A 106 -0.53 10.06 8.20
CA PHE A 106 -1.71 9.22 7.99
C PHE A 106 -2.72 9.38 9.14
N ASP A 107 -2.27 9.28 10.38
CA ASP A 107 -3.12 9.43 11.58
C ASP A 107 -3.74 10.83 11.68
N SER A 108 -3.02 11.86 11.23
CA SER A 108 -3.54 13.23 11.16
C SER A 108 -4.63 13.34 10.09
N LEU A 109 -4.38 12.83 8.88
CA LEU A 109 -5.34 12.85 7.77
C LEU A 109 -6.58 12.00 8.06
N LEU A 110 -6.47 10.90 8.81
CA LEU A 110 -7.62 10.10 9.24
C LEU A 110 -8.65 10.87 10.07
N LYS A 111 -8.28 12.01 10.65
CA LYS A 111 -9.21 12.91 11.36
C LYS A 111 -10.00 13.82 10.41
N ASN A 112 -9.59 13.94 9.14
CA ASN A 112 -10.32 14.65 8.10
C ASN A 112 -11.42 13.76 7.51
N GLY A 113 -12.64 14.30 7.34
CA GLY A 113 -13.81 13.52 6.91
C GLY A 113 -13.68 12.87 5.51
N GLU A 114 -13.05 13.53 4.54
CA GLU A 114 -12.90 12.98 3.19
C GLU A 114 -11.88 11.85 3.19
N PHE A 115 -10.68 12.09 3.72
CA PHE A 115 -9.63 11.08 3.78
C PHE A 115 -10.04 9.88 4.64
N HIS A 116 -10.75 10.12 5.76
CA HIS A 116 -11.36 9.08 6.58
C HIS A 116 -12.25 8.16 5.73
N THR A 117 -13.15 8.75 4.93
CA THR A 117 -14.07 7.99 4.07
C THR A 117 -13.30 7.13 3.06
N ILE A 118 -12.31 7.70 2.38
CA ILE A 118 -11.46 6.99 1.41
C ILE A 118 -10.72 5.83 2.08
N ALA A 119 -10.11 6.07 3.24
CA ALA A 119 -9.31 5.09 3.94
C ALA A 119 -10.16 3.92 4.46
N HIS A 120 -11.34 4.20 5.02
CA HIS A 120 -12.29 3.18 5.46
C HIS A 120 -12.87 2.40 4.27
N GLU A 121 -13.21 3.07 3.18
CA GLU A 121 -13.66 2.41 1.97
C GLU A 121 -12.58 1.49 1.40
N PHE A 122 -11.32 1.92 1.39
CA PHE A 122 -10.21 1.07 0.97
C PHE A 122 -10.01 -0.13 1.90
N ARG A 123 -10.09 0.08 3.21
CA ARG A 123 -10.03 -0.99 4.21
C ARG A 123 -11.10 -2.04 3.97
N SER A 124 -12.34 -1.65 3.68
CA SER A 124 -13.44 -2.60 3.41
C SER A 124 -13.14 -3.61 2.29
N LEU A 125 -12.22 -3.27 1.39
CA LEU A 125 -11.80 -4.12 0.28
C LEU A 125 -10.71 -5.14 0.66
N TRP A 126 -10.14 -5.03 1.86
CA TRP A 126 -9.09 -5.93 2.34
C TRP A 126 -9.64 -7.36 2.59
N PRO A 127 -8.79 -8.37 2.42
CA PRO A 127 -7.42 -8.28 1.94
C PRO A 127 -7.37 -8.24 0.41
N ILE A 128 -6.28 -7.71 -0.14
CA ILE A 128 -6.00 -7.67 -1.56
C ILE A 128 -5.29 -8.97 -1.94
N PHE A 129 -5.99 -9.86 -2.64
CA PHE A 129 -5.46 -11.15 -3.08
C PHE A 129 -4.53 -11.02 -4.29
N GLU A 130 -3.63 -11.99 -4.43
CA GLU A 130 -2.79 -12.20 -5.60
C GLU A 130 -3.56 -12.94 -6.70
N PRO A 131 -3.71 -12.34 -7.89
CA PRO A 131 -4.39 -12.99 -9.01
C PRO A 131 -3.79 -14.34 -9.42
N ALA A 132 -2.48 -14.53 -9.25
CA ALA A 132 -1.81 -15.80 -9.59
C ALA A 132 -2.36 -16.96 -8.75
N THR A 133 -2.47 -16.72 -7.43
CA THR A 133 -3.01 -17.70 -6.48
C THR A 133 -4.49 -17.94 -6.73
N LEU A 134 -5.26 -16.86 -6.97
CA LEU A 134 -6.68 -16.98 -7.31
C LEU A 134 -6.89 -17.86 -8.54
N ASN A 135 -6.15 -17.61 -9.62
CA ASN A 135 -6.21 -18.39 -10.84
C ASN A 135 -5.82 -19.85 -10.61
N PHE A 136 -4.75 -20.10 -9.85
CA PHE A 136 -4.33 -21.46 -9.49
C PHE A 136 -5.43 -22.23 -8.73
N CYS A 137 -6.18 -21.56 -7.86
CA CYS A 137 -7.30 -22.14 -7.12
C CYS A 137 -8.63 -22.14 -7.88
N GLY A 138 -8.66 -21.74 -9.16
CA GLY A 138 -9.89 -21.63 -9.94
C GLY A 138 -10.90 -20.61 -9.38
N ILE A 139 -10.40 -19.53 -8.77
CA ILE A 139 -11.21 -18.43 -8.24
C ILE A 139 -11.23 -17.31 -9.29
N PRO A 140 -12.41 -16.87 -9.78
CA PRO A 140 -12.48 -15.72 -10.67
C PRO A 140 -12.03 -14.43 -9.95
N LEU A 141 -11.67 -13.42 -10.73
CA LEU A 141 -11.33 -12.11 -10.18
C LEU A 141 -12.61 -11.41 -9.68
N TRP A 142 -12.52 -10.71 -8.55
CA TRP A 142 -13.67 -10.03 -7.97
C TRP A 142 -14.31 -9.04 -8.95
N GLN A 143 -15.63 -9.12 -9.10
CA GLN A 143 -16.42 -8.36 -10.08
C GLN A 143 -15.95 -8.53 -11.53
N SER A 144 -15.49 -9.74 -11.88
CA SER A 144 -15.39 -10.12 -13.30
C SER A 144 -16.78 -10.24 -13.91
N TRP A 145 -16.95 -9.74 -15.15
CA TRP A 145 -18.09 -9.90 -16.06
C TRP A 145 -19.43 -10.31 -15.40
N ASN A 146 -20.33 -9.34 -15.20
CA ASN A 146 -21.75 -9.54 -14.82
C ASN A 146 -22.02 -10.28 -13.51
N GLN A 147 -21.05 -10.34 -12.58
CA GLN A 147 -21.28 -10.85 -11.23
C GLN A 147 -21.17 -9.70 -10.21
N PRO A 148 -22.30 -9.05 -9.86
CA PRO A 148 -22.35 -8.21 -8.66
C PRO A 148 -22.23 -9.13 -7.45
N GLN A 149 -20.99 -9.43 -7.05
CA GLN A 149 -20.70 -10.21 -5.87
C GLN A 149 -20.33 -9.28 -4.72
N ASP A 150 -20.96 -9.51 -3.57
CA ASP A 150 -20.56 -8.89 -2.32
C ASP A 150 -19.08 -9.20 -2.01
N ARG A 151 -18.36 -8.22 -1.46
CA ARG A 151 -16.93 -8.35 -1.22
C ARG A 151 -16.62 -9.35 -0.11
N ASN A 152 -17.47 -9.45 0.92
CA ASN A 152 -17.27 -10.38 2.02
C ASN A 152 -17.56 -11.82 1.57
N ASP A 153 -18.59 -12.03 0.76
CA ASP A 153 -18.87 -13.33 0.14
C ASP A 153 -17.68 -13.82 -0.70
N TYR A 154 -17.15 -12.94 -1.56
CA TYR A 154 -15.96 -13.22 -2.36
C TYR A 154 -14.74 -13.57 -1.50
N ARG A 155 -14.55 -12.86 -0.38
CA ARG A 155 -13.44 -13.11 0.55
C ARG A 155 -13.55 -14.49 1.18
N ARG A 156 -14.75 -14.88 1.64
CA ARG A 156 -14.99 -16.20 2.23
C ARG A 156 -14.75 -17.32 1.22
N GLU A 157 -15.21 -17.17 -0.02
CA GLU A 157 -14.92 -18.11 -1.10
C GLU A 157 -13.41 -18.25 -1.36
N CYS A 158 -12.71 -17.11 -1.45
CA CYS A 158 -11.26 -17.10 -1.65
C CYS A 158 -10.55 -17.93 -0.59
N PHE A 159 -10.80 -17.67 0.69
CA PHE A 159 -10.14 -18.38 1.78
C PHE A 159 -10.50 -19.86 1.82
N ALA A 160 -11.77 -20.22 1.61
CA ALA A 160 -12.19 -21.63 1.60
C ALA A 160 -11.44 -22.43 0.52
N LYS A 161 -11.30 -21.88 -0.69
CA LYS A 161 -10.57 -22.53 -1.80
C LYS A 161 -9.06 -22.54 -1.60
N ILE A 162 -8.48 -21.47 -1.07
CA ILE A 162 -7.04 -21.39 -0.78
C ILE A 162 -6.65 -22.39 0.32
N ASP A 163 -7.43 -22.49 1.40
CA ASP A 163 -7.15 -23.41 2.51
C ASP A 163 -7.32 -24.89 2.09
N GLY A 164 -8.18 -25.17 1.11
CA GLY A 164 -8.30 -26.49 0.50
C GLY A 164 -7.15 -26.88 -0.44
N ALA A 165 -6.33 -25.91 -0.89
CA ALA A 165 -5.26 -26.15 -1.84
C ALA A 165 -3.98 -26.63 -1.13
N LYS A 166 -3.80 -27.96 -1.05
CA LYS A 166 -2.67 -28.63 -0.37
C LYS A 166 -1.27 -28.22 -0.83
N THR A 167 -1.14 -27.59 -2.01
CA THR A 167 0.14 -27.22 -2.62
C THR A 167 0.62 -25.82 -2.24
N ILE A 168 -0.22 -25.03 -1.56
CA ILE A 168 0.14 -23.68 -1.14
C ILE A 168 0.76 -23.76 0.26
N THR A 169 2.08 -23.59 0.33
CA THR A 169 2.83 -23.67 1.59
C THR A 169 3.24 -22.32 2.14
N ASP A 170 3.37 -21.29 1.29
CA ASP A 170 3.67 -19.91 1.68
C ASP A 170 2.45 -19.00 1.52
N HIS A 171 1.71 -18.82 2.62
CA HIS A 171 0.57 -17.90 2.65
C HIS A 171 0.97 -16.41 2.73
N SER A 172 2.25 -16.10 2.99
CA SER A 172 2.71 -14.74 3.25
C SER A 172 2.65 -13.83 2.03
N ARG A 173 2.56 -14.39 0.82
CA ARG A 173 2.50 -13.64 -0.44
C ARG A 173 1.09 -13.54 -1.02
N ILE A 174 0.16 -14.37 -0.57
CA ILE A 174 -1.15 -14.54 -1.23
C ILE A 174 -1.99 -13.28 -1.15
N PHE A 175 -1.92 -12.55 -0.04
CA PHE A 175 -2.74 -11.37 0.17
C PHE A 175 -2.06 -10.35 1.07
N ALA A 176 -2.56 -9.10 1.01
CA ALA A 176 -2.16 -8.03 1.91
C ALA A 176 -3.38 -7.29 2.46
N PRO A 177 -3.39 -6.84 3.73
CA PRO A 177 -2.31 -6.99 4.72
C PRO A 177 -2.10 -8.46 5.16
N LYS A 178 -0.85 -8.86 5.40
CA LYS A 178 -0.49 -10.28 5.68
C LYS A 178 -1.11 -10.80 6.98
N CYS A 179 -1.30 -9.92 7.95
CA CYS A 179 -1.89 -10.20 9.25
C CYS A 179 -3.42 -10.29 9.24
N PHE A 180 -4.10 -10.11 8.09
CA PHE A 180 -5.56 -10.05 8.00
C PHE A 180 -6.26 -11.19 8.78
N ARG A 181 -5.77 -12.43 8.63
CA ARG A 181 -6.31 -13.59 9.37
C ARG A 181 -6.00 -13.60 10.86
N LEU A 182 -4.89 -13.00 11.27
CA LEU A 182 -4.50 -12.90 12.68
C LEU A 182 -5.35 -11.88 13.43
N HIS A 183 -6.03 -11.00 12.71
CA HIS A 183 -6.94 -10.02 13.28
C HIS A 183 -8.38 -10.51 13.42
N GLY A 184 -8.76 -11.70 12.92
CA GLY A 184 -10.13 -12.20 13.03
C GLY A 184 -10.79 -12.49 11.68
N GLY A 185 -10.17 -12.04 10.59
CA GLY A 185 -10.65 -12.34 9.24
C GLY A 185 -11.69 -11.37 8.71
N GLU A 186 -11.97 -10.28 9.42
CA GLU A 186 -12.77 -9.16 8.92
C GLU A 186 -11.93 -7.89 8.74
N PRO A 187 -12.27 -7.00 7.78
CA PRO A 187 -11.51 -5.78 7.53
C PRO A 187 -11.46 -4.83 8.70
N ASP A 188 -12.54 -4.76 9.47
CA ASP A 188 -12.67 -3.84 10.59
C ASP A 188 -11.80 -4.25 11.78
N ASP A 189 -11.40 -5.52 11.85
CA ASP A 189 -10.49 -6.01 12.87
C ASP A 189 -9.01 -5.65 12.57
N VAL A 190 -8.69 -5.37 11.30
CA VAL A 190 -7.35 -4.94 10.91
C VAL A 190 -7.18 -3.46 11.24
N PRO A 191 -6.10 -3.07 11.95
CA PRO A 191 -5.81 -1.67 12.23
C PRO A 191 -5.80 -0.84 10.95
N LEU A 192 -6.56 0.25 10.94
CA LEU A 192 -6.50 1.26 9.88
C LEU A 192 -5.33 2.20 10.17
N ASP A 193 -4.12 1.75 9.85
CA ASP A 193 -2.89 2.52 9.98
C ASP A 193 -2.11 2.58 8.66
N TRP A 194 -1.04 3.37 8.63
CA TRP A 194 -0.21 3.54 7.44
C TRP A 194 0.45 2.24 6.99
N SER A 195 0.94 1.43 7.93
CA SER A 195 1.68 0.20 7.63
C SER A 195 0.81 -0.81 6.88
N HIS A 196 -0.39 -1.10 7.39
CA HIS A 196 -1.35 -2.01 6.76
C HIS A 196 -1.84 -1.45 5.43
N THR A 197 -2.13 -0.14 5.40
CA THR A 197 -2.63 0.54 4.20
C THR A 197 -1.60 0.50 3.07
N LEU A 198 -0.34 0.87 3.34
CA LEU A 198 0.72 0.85 2.34
C LEU A 198 1.02 -0.57 1.86
N SER A 199 0.97 -1.57 2.75
CA SER A 199 1.12 -2.99 2.36
C SER A 199 0.03 -3.42 1.37
N ALA A 200 -1.22 -3.01 1.60
CA ALA A 200 -2.33 -3.26 0.69
C ALA A 200 -2.16 -2.52 -0.66
N ILE A 201 -1.77 -1.23 -0.64
CA ILE A 201 -1.46 -0.44 -1.84
C ILE A 201 -0.35 -1.11 -2.66
N TYR A 202 0.72 -1.57 -2.00
CA TYR A 202 1.82 -2.28 -2.65
C TYR A 202 1.31 -3.52 -3.39
N LYS A 203 0.43 -4.31 -2.75
CA LYS A 203 -0.17 -5.49 -3.41
C LYS A 203 -1.05 -5.10 -4.59
N VAL A 204 -1.83 -4.02 -4.49
CA VAL A 204 -2.57 -3.47 -5.65
C VAL A 204 -1.60 -3.18 -6.79
N ARG A 205 -0.50 -2.47 -6.52
CA ARG A 205 0.52 -2.14 -7.52
C ARG A 205 1.15 -3.39 -8.13
N CYS A 206 1.61 -4.35 -7.34
CA CYS A 206 2.21 -5.59 -7.87
C CYS A 206 1.23 -6.32 -8.80
N ASN A 207 -0.05 -6.38 -8.41
CA ASN A 207 -1.08 -7.00 -9.22
C ASN A 207 -1.32 -6.27 -10.56
N LEU A 208 -1.07 -4.95 -10.64
CA LEU A 208 -1.12 -4.18 -11.87
C LEU A 208 0.08 -4.45 -12.78
N PHE A 209 1.31 -4.37 -12.25
CA PHE A 209 2.53 -4.56 -13.03
C PHE A 209 2.66 -5.97 -13.63
N HIS A 210 2.11 -6.99 -12.98
CA HIS A 210 2.12 -8.35 -13.53
C HIS A 210 1.02 -8.60 -14.59
N GLY A 211 0.27 -7.58 -15.01
CA GLY A 211 -0.76 -7.69 -16.04
C GLY A 211 -1.98 -8.51 -15.64
N LYS A 212 -2.14 -8.80 -14.34
CA LYS A 212 -3.18 -9.70 -13.83
C LYS A 212 -4.44 -8.97 -13.35
N LYS A 213 -4.55 -7.69 -13.66
CA LYS A 213 -5.74 -6.86 -13.39
C LYS A 213 -6.26 -6.30 -14.70
N SER A 214 -7.55 -6.51 -14.94
CA SER A 214 -8.24 -6.00 -16.13
C SER A 214 -8.84 -4.61 -15.90
N PHE A 215 -8.71 -3.74 -16.91
CA PHE A 215 -9.43 -2.47 -17.02
C PHE A 215 -10.95 -2.64 -17.11
N ALA A 216 -11.43 -3.84 -17.41
CA ALA A 216 -12.86 -4.13 -17.53
C ALA A 216 -13.57 -4.26 -16.18
N PHE A 217 -12.85 -4.45 -15.06
CA PHE A 217 -13.46 -4.77 -13.78
C PHE A 217 -13.55 -3.54 -12.87
N SER A 218 -14.77 -3.16 -12.49
CA SER A 218 -15.06 -1.99 -11.65
C SER A 218 -14.34 -2.06 -10.29
N GLY A 219 -14.30 -3.24 -9.66
CA GLY A 219 -13.59 -3.45 -8.40
C GLY A 219 -12.08 -3.19 -8.51
N HIS A 220 -11.48 -3.46 -9.67
CA HIS A 220 -10.07 -3.14 -9.91
C HIS A 220 -9.82 -1.64 -10.08
N LYS A 221 -10.71 -0.94 -10.81
CA LYS A 221 -10.67 0.53 -10.92
C LYS A 221 -10.79 1.18 -9.56
N LYS A 222 -11.74 0.70 -8.74
CA LYS A 222 -11.97 1.17 -7.37
C LYS A 222 -10.73 1.00 -6.49
N LEU A 223 -10.11 -0.18 -6.50
CA LEU A 223 -8.86 -0.44 -5.78
C LEU A 223 -7.73 0.49 -6.22
N ALA A 224 -7.55 0.70 -7.53
CA ALA A 224 -6.51 1.57 -8.05
C ALA A 224 -6.75 3.04 -7.68
N ASN A 225 -8.00 3.53 -7.80
CA ASN A 225 -8.36 4.91 -7.46
C ASN A 225 -8.16 5.20 -5.97
N LEU A 226 -8.66 4.33 -5.08
CA LEU A 226 -8.47 4.50 -3.64
C LEU A 226 -6.99 4.44 -3.24
N SER A 227 -6.23 3.53 -3.85
CA SER A 227 -4.77 3.44 -3.63
C SER A 227 -4.05 4.72 -4.04
N PHE A 228 -4.41 5.29 -5.21
CA PHE A 228 -3.88 6.55 -5.69
C PHE A 228 -4.21 7.69 -4.72
N ARG A 229 -5.48 7.89 -4.38
CA ARG A 229 -5.92 8.99 -3.52
C ARG A 229 -5.24 8.96 -2.16
N ILE A 230 -5.14 7.79 -1.54
CA ILE A 230 -4.46 7.64 -0.24
C ILE A 230 -2.98 8.01 -0.36
N LEU A 231 -2.25 7.43 -1.32
CA LEU A 231 -0.82 7.69 -1.47
C LEU A 231 -0.54 9.17 -1.84
N TRP A 232 -1.38 9.76 -2.69
CA TRP A 232 -1.30 11.16 -3.12
C TRP A 232 -1.57 12.14 -1.97
N SER A 233 -2.44 11.81 -1.02
CA SER A 233 -2.65 12.69 0.15
C SER A 233 -1.47 12.68 1.13
N ILE A 234 -0.63 11.65 1.10
CA ILE A 234 0.39 11.45 2.13
C ILE A 234 1.77 11.86 1.64
N TRP A 235 2.19 11.33 0.49
CA TRP A 235 3.60 11.39 0.11
C TRP A 235 4.08 12.68 -0.58
N PRO A 236 3.32 13.36 -1.45
CA PRO A 236 3.80 14.56 -2.17
C PRO A 236 4.39 15.66 -1.30
N VAL A 237 3.95 15.79 -0.03
CA VAL A 237 4.54 16.72 0.96
C VAL A 237 6.03 16.49 1.20
N GLU A 238 6.54 15.28 0.95
CA GLU A 238 7.99 14.98 1.02
C GLU A 238 8.79 15.68 -0.09
N LEU A 239 8.13 16.12 -1.17
CA LEU A 239 8.74 16.84 -2.29
C LEU A 239 8.64 18.35 -2.13
N GLU A 240 7.64 18.83 -1.40
CA GLU A 240 7.23 20.24 -1.31
C GLU A 240 7.80 20.99 -0.10
N LYS A 241 8.79 20.44 0.62
CA LYS A 241 9.42 21.15 1.76
C LYS A 241 10.09 22.49 1.42
N GLU A 242 10.00 22.95 0.17
CA GLU A 242 10.33 24.34 -0.19
C GLU A 242 9.16 25.20 -0.71
N HIS A 243 8.05 24.69 -1.24
CA HIS A 243 6.96 25.57 -1.68
C HIS A 243 5.59 24.90 -1.66
N THR A 244 4.71 25.45 -0.82
CA THR A 244 3.25 25.37 -0.93
C THR A 244 2.79 25.76 -2.33
N ALA A 245 2.27 24.82 -3.11
CA ALA A 245 1.14 25.03 -4.05
C ALA A 245 0.98 23.84 -5.02
N PHE A 246 0.29 22.80 -4.58
CA PHE A 246 -0.60 22.04 -5.47
C PHE A 246 -1.91 21.80 -4.73
N SER A 247 -2.73 22.86 -4.73
CA SER A 247 -4.16 22.83 -4.42
C SER A 247 -4.97 22.81 -5.71
#